data_AF-A0A8D9E2L9-F1
#
_entry.id   AF-A0A8D9E2L9-F1
#
_cell.length_a   1.000
_cell.length_b   1.000
_cell.length_c   1.000
_cell.angle_alpha   90.00
_cell.angle_beta   90.00
_cell.angle_gamma   90.00
#
_symmetry.space_group_name_H-M   'P 1'
#
loop_
_entity.id
_entity.type
_entity.pdbx_description
1 polymer ?
#
loop_
_entity_poly.entity_id
_entity_poly.type
_entity_poly.pdbx_seq_one_letter_code
_entity_poly.pdbx_strand_id
1 'polypeptide(L)'
;MGVGLQPLEFSDCAADSPYFRVNLHAHEKELDKTNQQIKRLIKEVKDLMSAAKHLSRAQRTLSSSLQDFSFESIGTTQTDDELVITKSLGEFGRLIATIEDERDRMLDRAYDQIILPLENFRKDHIGGVKVRLVRRVFTSMLTLYLSWDNTLCSVREYLLQKYF
;
A
#
# COMPACT_ATOMS: atom_id res chain seq x y z
N MET A 1 -4.77 -26.40 -4.16
CA MET A 1 -3.74 -25.96 -5.11
C MET A 1 -4.37 -24.90 -5.99
N GLY A 2 -3.98 -23.64 -5.86
CA GLY A 2 -4.56 -22.54 -6.64
C GLY A 2 -4.09 -22.66 -8.09
N VAL A 3 -5.02 -22.87 -9.02
CA VAL A 3 -4.72 -22.79 -10.46
C VAL A 3 -4.37 -21.33 -10.75
N GLY A 4 -3.12 -21.08 -11.14
CA GLY A 4 -2.66 -19.75 -11.52
C GLY A 4 -3.38 -19.23 -12.76
N LEU A 5 -3.42 -17.90 -12.92
CA LEU A 5 -3.94 -17.27 -14.13
C LEU A 5 -3.15 -17.76 -15.35
N GLN A 6 -3.86 -18.09 -16.43
CA GLN A 6 -3.20 -18.51 -17.66
C GLN A 6 -2.53 -17.31 -18.34
N PRO A 7 -1.37 -17.48 -19.00
CA PRO A 7 -0.73 -16.41 -19.76
C PRO A 7 -1.68 -15.77 -20.77
N LEU A 8 -1.49 -14.47 -21.02
CA LEU A 8 -2.19 -13.76 -22.10
C LEU A 8 -1.31 -13.79 -23.35
N GLU A 9 -1.73 -14.56 -24.36
CA GLU A 9 -1.01 -14.70 -25.62
C GLU A 9 -1.37 -13.60 -26.62
N PHE A 10 -0.36 -13.09 -27.34
CA PHE A 10 -0.58 -12.03 -28.33
C PHE A 10 -1.38 -12.51 -29.55
N SER A 11 -1.24 -13.78 -29.95
CA SER A 11 -2.02 -14.39 -31.03
C SER A 11 -3.52 -14.38 -30.71
N ASP A 12 -3.88 -14.73 -29.48
CA ASP A 12 -5.26 -14.85 -29.05
C ASP A 12 -5.90 -13.48 -28.81
N CYS A 13 -5.08 -12.49 -28.45
CA CYS A 13 -5.46 -11.08 -28.40
C CYS A 13 -5.81 -10.54 -29.79
N ALA A 14 -5.01 -10.87 -30.82
CA ALA A 14 -5.28 -10.45 -32.19
C ALA A 14 -6.53 -11.11 -32.78
N ALA A 15 -6.79 -12.37 -32.41
CA ALA A 15 -7.99 -13.10 -32.82
C ALA A 15 -9.26 -12.72 -32.03
N ASP A 16 -9.11 -11.94 -30.94
CA ASP A 16 -10.19 -11.50 -30.03
C ASP A 16 -11.13 -12.66 -29.63
N SER A 17 -10.55 -13.80 -29.27
CA SER A 17 -11.31 -15.01 -29.00
C SER A 17 -12.14 -14.88 -27.71
N PRO A 18 -13.31 -15.54 -27.61
CA PRO A 18 -14.10 -15.57 -26.37
C PRO A 18 -13.29 -16.07 -25.16
N TYR A 19 -12.39 -17.04 -25.40
CA TYR A 19 -11.49 -17.57 -24.38
C TYR A 19 -10.50 -16.51 -23.87
N PHE A 20 -9.90 -15.75 -24.79
CA PHE A 20 -9.00 -14.64 -24.44
C PHE A 20 -9.70 -13.59 -23.60
N ARG A 21 -10.93 -13.19 -23.94
CA ARG A 21 -11.72 -12.22 -23.17
C ARG A 21 -11.99 -12.69 -21.74
N VAL A 22 -12.36 -13.96 -21.55
CA VAL A 22 -12.56 -14.54 -20.21
C VAL A 22 -11.26 -14.52 -19.40
N ASN A 23 -10.14 -14.93 -20.02
CA ASN A 23 -8.84 -14.91 -19.34
C ASN A 23 -8.42 -13.47 -19.00
N LEU A 24 -8.57 -12.52 -19.92
CA LEU A 24 -8.30 -11.09 -19.70
C LEU A 24 -9.12 -10.54 -18.51
N HIS A 25 -10.42 -10.83 -18.46
CA HIS A 25 -11.27 -10.43 -17.33
C HIS A 25 -10.82 -11.04 -15.99
N ALA A 26 -10.31 -12.28 -15.99
CA ALA A 26 -9.75 -12.88 -14.79
C ALA A 26 -8.51 -12.12 -14.30
N HIS A 27 -7.62 -11.70 -15.22
CA HIS A 27 -6.47 -10.85 -14.89
C HIS A 27 -6.89 -9.46 -14.38
N GLU A 28 -7.88 -8.82 -15.01
CA GLU A 28 -8.42 -7.53 -14.55
C GLU A 28 -9.00 -7.63 -13.13
N LYS A 29 -9.75 -8.69 -12.86
CA LYS A 29 -10.34 -8.96 -11.55
C LYS A 29 -9.28 -9.18 -10.46
N GLU A 30 -8.26 -9.98 -10.75
CA GLU A 30 -7.17 -10.19 -9.79
C GLU A 30 -6.37 -8.89 -9.60
N LEU A 31 -6.14 -8.08 -10.64
CA LEU A 31 -5.50 -6.77 -10.51
C LEU A 31 -6.28 -5.84 -9.58
N ASP A 32 -7.61 -5.76 -9.72
CA ASP A 32 -8.46 -4.94 -8.86
C ASP A 32 -8.48 -5.44 -7.41
N LYS A 33 -8.51 -6.75 -7.21
CA LYS A 33 -8.41 -7.38 -5.89
C LYS A 33 -7.06 -7.08 -5.22
N THR A 34 -5.95 -7.26 -5.93
CA THR A 34 -4.60 -6.94 -5.42
C THR A 34 -4.48 -5.46 -5.07
N ASN A 35 -5.03 -4.55 -5.90
CA ASN A 35 -5.08 -3.12 -5.60
C ASN A 35 -5.81 -2.82 -4.27
N GLN A 36 -6.97 -3.45 -4.05
CA GLN A 36 -7.74 -3.29 -2.81
C GLN A 36 -6.98 -3.86 -1.60
N GLN A 37 -6.35 -5.03 -1.75
CA GLN A 37 -5.55 -5.64 -0.69
C GLN A 37 -4.37 -4.75 -0.30
N ILE A 38 -3.64 -4.18 -1.26
CA ILE A 38 -2.50 -3.27 -0.98
C ILE A 38 -2.99 -1.97 -0.35
N LYS A 39 -4.12 -1.40 -0.80
CA LYS A 39 -4.74 -0.24 -0.13
C LYS A 39 -5.03 -0.52 1.33
N ARG A 40 -5.58 -1.69 1.62
CA ARG A 40 -5.89 -2.13 2.97
C ARG A 40 -4.62 -2.29 3.81
N LEU A 41 -3.60 -2.95 3.29
CA LEU A 41 -2.31 -3.11 3.98
C LEU A 41 -1.66 -1.75 4.32
N ILE A 42 -1.63 -0.82 3.36
CA ILE A 42 -1.12 0.54 3.61
C ILE A 42 -1.88 1.22 4.75
N LYS A 43 -3.21 1.07 4.78
CA LYS A 43 -4.03 1.63 5.86
C LYS A 43 -3.72 0.96 7.20
N GLU A 44 -3.67 -0.37 7.24
CA GLU A 44 -3.37 -1.12 8.46
C GLU A 44 -1.99 -0.76 9.04
N VAL A 45 -0.97 -0.58 8.20
CA VAL A 45 0.36 -0.11 8.63
C VAL A 45 0.30 1.30 9.20
N LYS A 46 -0.42 2.23 8.55
CA LYS A 46 -0.61 3.60 9.07
C LYS A 46 -1.33 3.61 10.42
N ASP A 47 -2.38 2.81 10.55
CA ASP A 47 -3.15 2.69 11.78
C ASP A 47 -2.28 2.10 12.92
N LEU A 48 -1.46 1.08 12.61
CA LEU A 48 -0.49 0.51 13.56
C LEU A 48 0.56 1.54 14.01
N MET A 49 1.15 2.30 13.08
CA MET A 49 2.11 3.36 13.41
C MET A 49 1.49 4.43 14.31
N SER A 50 0.22 4.79 14.06
CA SER A 50 -0.52 5.72 14.91
C SER A 50 -0.69 5.16 16.33
N ALA A 51 -1.14 3.91 16.45
CA ALA A 51 -1.30 3.24 17.75
C ALA A 51 0.03 3.15 18.52
N ALA A 52 1.12 2.84 17.83
CA ALA A 52 2.46 2.80 18.43
C ALA A 52 2.89 4.18 18.97
N LYS A 53 2.56 5.29 18.29
CA LYS A 53 2.80 6.65 18.79
C LYS A 53 1.97 6.98 20.03
N HIS A 54 0.73 6.48 20.11
CA HIS A 54 -0.10 6.63 21.32
C HIS A 54 0.49 5.85 22.50
N LEU A 55 0.90 4.60 22.28
CA LEU A 55 1.58 3.80 23.29
C LEU A 55 2.87 4.47 23.77
N SER A 56 3.69 4.99 22.84
CA SER A 56 4.94 5.64 23.17
C SER A 56 4.76 6.85 24.08
N ARG A 57 3.75 7.69 23.80
CA ARG A 57 3.40 8.80 24.69
C ARG A 57 3.03 8.35 26.09
N ALA A 58 2.19 7.32 26.22
CA ALA A 58 1.80 6.79 27.53
C ALA A 58 3.01 6.21 28.30
N GLN A 59 3.90 5.49 27.61
CA GLN A 59 5.12 4.95 28.21
C GLN A 59 6.11 6.03 28.63
N ARG A 60 6.28 7.09 27.83
CA ARG A 60 7.08 8.27 28.20
C ARG A 60 6.51 8.99 29.42
N THR A 61 5.18 9.17 29.50
CA THR A 61 4.54 9.75 30.69
C THR A 61 4.81 8.90 31.94
N LEU A 62 4.64 7.58 31.86
CA LEU A 62 4.95 6.68 32.97
C LEU A 62 6.44 6.75 33.36
N SER A 63 7.32 6.77 32.36
CA SER A 63 8.76 6.91 32.54
C SER A 63 9.12 8.18 33.31
N SER A 64 8.51 9.33 32.98
CA SER A 64 8.70 10.58 33.73
C SER A 64 8.18 10.45 35.15
N SER A 65 6.96 9.93 35.36
CA SER A 65 6.41 9.75 36.71
C SER A 65 7.26 8.85 37.60
N LEU A 66 7.91 7.82 37.03
CA LEU A 66 8.82 6.94 37.75
C LEU A 66 10.16 7.62 38.10
N GLN A 67 10.67 8.46 37.22
CA GLN A 67 11.90 9.24 37.43
C GLN A 67 11.70 10.37 38.44
N ASP A 68 10.52 10.99 38.44
CA ASP A 68 10.14 12.07 39.35
C ASP A 68 9.64 11.55 40.71
N PHE A 69 9.49 10.23 40.87
CA PHE A 69 8.99 9.65 42.12
C PHE A 69 10.00 9.85 43.27
N SER A 70 9.56 10.52 44.32
CA SER A 70 10.28 10.61 45.59
C SER A 70 9.29 10.48 46.75
N PHE A 71 9.72 9.84 47.83
CA PHE A 71 8.94 9.82 49.07
C PHE A 71 8.88 11.21 49.71
N GLU A 72 7.72 11.57 50.27
CA GLU A 72 7.61 12.70 51.19
C GLU A 72 8.25 12.32 52.53
N SER A 73 9.44 12.86 52.80
CA SER A 73 10.16 12.59 54.05
C SER A 73 9.55 13.36 55.22
N ILE A 74 9.44 12.72 56.39
CA ILE A 74 9.13 13.42 57.64
C ILE A 74 10.40 14.16 58.10
N GLY A 75 10.39 15.50 58.02
CA GLY A 75 11.58 16.32 58.28
C GLY A 75 12.52 16.36 57.07
N THR A 76 13.84 16.41 57.30
CA THR A 76 14.87 16.51 56.25
C THR A 76 15.68 15.22 56.04
N THR A 77 15.21 14.09 56.56
CA THR A 77 15.93 12.80 56.54
C THR A 77 15.14 11.76 55.77
N GLN A 78 15.74 11.20 54.72
CA GLN A 78 15.28 10.00 54.04
C GLN A 78 15.96 8.76 54.62
N THR A 79 15.23 7.65 54.68
CA THR A 79 15.79 6.34 55.04
C THR A 79 16.54 5.72 53.86
N ASP A 80 17.44 4.78 54.15
CA ASP A 80 18.19 4.06 53.11
C ASP A 80 17.26 3.29 52.16
N ASP A 81 16.16 2.72 52.68
CA ASP A 81 15.17 2.00 51.88
C ASP A 81 14.42 2.93 50.91
N GLU A 82 14.02 4.12 51.37
CA GLU A 82 13.38 5.14 50.52
C GLU A 82 14.31 5.56 49.37
N LEU A 83 15.59 5.77 49.66
CA LEU A 83 16.60 6.09 48.66
C LEU A 83 16.77 4.96 47.62
N VAL A 84 16.81 3.71 48.07
CA VAL A 84 16.94 2.54 47.19
C VAL A 84 15.72 2.40 46.28
N ILE A 85 14.51 2.56 46.83
CA ILE A 85 13.27 2.45 46.06
C ILE A 85 13.17 3.59 45.03
N THR A 86 13.40 4.85 45.42
CA THR A 86 13.38 6.00 44.49
C THR A 86 14.38 5.82 43.35
N LYS A 87 15.62 5.40 43.65
CA LYS A 87 16.63 5.12 42.61
C LYS A 87 16.21 3.98 41.68
N SER A 88 15.63 2.91 42.23
CA SER A 88 15.18 1.76 41.46
C SER A 88 14.06 2.12 40.47
N LEU A 89 13.09 2.92 40.92
CA LEU A 89 12.01 3.42 40.07
C LEU A 89 12.55 4.37 38.99
N GLY A 90 13.48 5.26 39.34
CA GLY A 90 14.14 6.14 38.38
C GLY A 90 14.89 5.38 37.28
N GLU A 91 15.66 4.35 37.63
CA GLU A 91 16.33 3.50 36.65
C GLU A 91 15.33 2.76 35.76
N PHE A 92 14.23 2.25 36.31
CA PHE A 92 13.19 1.62 35.51
C PHE A 92 12.54 2.60 34.54
N GLY A 93 12.25 3.83 34.98
CA GLY A 93 11.79 4.91 34.12
C GLY A 93 12.78 5.22 32.99
N ARG A 94 14.08 5.30 33.28
CA ARG A 94 15.14 5.52 32.28
C ARG A 94 15.20 4.41 31.22
N LEU A 95 15.03 3.15 31.64
CA LEU A 95 14.96 2.01 30.71
C LEU A 95 13.77 2.12 29.76
N ILE A 96 12.58 2.50 30.28
CA ILE A 96 11.40 2.74 29.45
C ILE A 96 11.67 3.85 28.42
N ALA A 97 12.26 4.98 28.84
CA ALA A 97 12.59 6.08 27.92
C ALA A 97 13.52 5.61 26.78
N THR A 98 14.53 4.80 27.11
CA THR A 98 15.48 4.26 26.12
C THR A 98 14.78 3.37 25.09
N ILE A 99 13.83 2.52 25.52
CA ILE A 99 13.03 1.69 24.62
C ILE A 99 12.18 2.55 23.69
N GLU A 100 11.58 3.62 24.21
CA GLU A 100 10.77 4.52 23.39
C GLU A 100 11.58 5.32 22.38
N ASP A 101 12.81 5.71 22.70
CA ASP A 101 13.71 6.36 21.73
C ASP A 101 14.03 5.43 20.54
N GLU A 102 14.27 4.14 20.79
CA GLU A 102 14.46 3.17 19.70
C GLU A 102 13.16 2.89 18.93
N ARG A 103 12.01 2.91 19.60
CA ARG A 103 10.71 2.78 18.92
C ARG A 103 10.46 3.96 17.99
N ASP A 104 10.74 5.19 18.40
CA ASP A 104 10.59 6.37 17.54
C ASP A 104 11.47 6.27 16.29
N ARG A 105 12.73 5.86 16.44
CA ARG A 105 13.64 5.62 15.30
C ARG A 105 13.11 4.55 14.34
N MET A 106 12.50 3.48 14.87
CA MET A 106 11.89 2.44 14.06
C MET A 106 10.65 2.95 13.32
N LEU A 107 9.79 3.73 13.99
CA LEU A 107 8.58 4.29 13.39
C LEU A 107 8.89 5.32 12.30
N ASP A 108 9.92 6.14 12.48
CA ASP A 108 10.35 7.10 11.46
C ASP A 108 10.78 6.39 10.17
N ARG A 109 11.49 5.27 10.28
CA ARG A 109 11.92 4.46 9.13
C ARG A 109 10.79 3.68 8.47
N ALA A 110 9.75 3.31 9.21
CA ALA A 110 8.67 2.47 8.71
C ALA A 110 7.88 3.15 7.57
N TYR A 111 7.77 4.49 7.58
CA TYR A 111 7.11 5.21 6.49
C TYR A 111 7.85 5.03 5.16
N ASP A 112 9.15 5.34 5.15
CA ASP A 112 9.97 5.30 3.93
C ASP A 112 10.25 3.88 3.45
N GLN A 113 10.33 2.91 4.36
CA GLN A 113 10.69 1.53 4.02
C GLN A 113 9.49 0.64 3.69
N ILE A 114 8.27 0.98 4.14
CA ILE A 114 7.08 0.13 3.97
C ILE A 114 5.98 0.88 3.23
N ILE A 115 5.57 2.05 3.74
CA ILE A 115 4.42 2.77 3.18
C ILE A 115 4.73 3.30 1.79
N LEU A 116 5.83 4.03 1.63
CA LEU A 116 6.18 4.67 0.36
C LEU A 116 6.40 3.65 -0.78
N PRO A 117 7.14 2.53 -0.59
CA PRO A 117 7.29 1.51 -1.63
C PRO A 117 5.96 0.86 -2.03
N LEU A 118 5.06 0.60 -1.08
CA LEU A 118 3.74 0.04 -1.37
C LEU A 118 2.83 1.05 -2.10
N GLU A 119 2.88 2.33 -1.74
CA GLU A 119 2.15 3.39 -2.44
C GLU A 119 2.64 3.56 -3.87
N ASN A 120 3.95 3.61 -4.09
CA ASN A 120 4.55 3.69 -5.41
C ASN A 120 4.24 2.44 -6.24
N PHE A 121 4.39 1.24 -5.65
CA PHE A 121 4.05 0.00 -6.33
C PHE A 121 2.60 -0.02 -6.83
N ARG A 122 1.67 0.38 -5.95
CA ARG A 122 0.25 0.47 -6.31
C ARG A 122 0.00 1.49 -7.43
N LYS A 123 0.64 2.65 -7.38
CA LYS A 123 0.44 3.71 -8.37
C LYS A 123 1.01 3.33 -9.73
N ASP A 124 2.27 2.90 -9.76
CA ASP A 124 3.06 2.80 -10.98
C ASP A 124 2.89 1.44 -11.67
N HIS A 125 2.78 0.37 -10.88
CA HIS A 125 2.69 -1.00 -11.39
C HIS A 125 1.25 -1.51 -11.46
N ILE A 126 0.34 -1.09 -10.57
CA ILE A 126 -1.07 -1.50 -10.67
C ILE A 126 -1.90 -0.46 -11.42
N GLY A 127 -1.89 0.80 -10.96
CA GLY A 127 -2.60 1.90 -11.63
C GLY A 127 -2.14 2.10 -13.07
N GLY A 128 -0.82 2.11 -13.30
CA GLY A 128 -0.24 2.21 -14.64
C GLY A 128 -0.64 1.06 -15.58
N VAL A 129 -0.78 -0.17 -15.07
CA VAL A 129 -1.20 -1.33 -15.88
C VAL A 129 -2.68 -1.26 -16.23
N LYS A 130 -3.56 -0.83 -15.31
CA LYS A 130 -4.99 -0.62 -15.60
C LYS A 130 -5.20 0.39 -16.74
N VAL A 131 -4.45 1.49 -16.72
CA VAL A 131 -4.51 2.51 -17.79
C VAL A 131 -3.98 1.96 -19.12
N ARG A 132 -2.88 1.18 -19.11
CA ARG A 132 -2.27 0.62 -20.32
C ARG A 132 -3.09 -0.51 -20.95
N LEU A 133 -3.72 -1.37 -20.15
CA LEU A 133 -4.61 -2.44 -20.62
C LEU A 133 -5.83 -1.86 -21.31
N VAL A 134 -6.51 -0.91 -20.68
CA VAL A 134 -7.65 -0.19 -21.27
C VAL A 134 -7.22 0.49 -22.57
N ARG A 135 -6.07 1.18 -22.58
CA ARG A 135 -5.59 1.90 -23.77
C ARG A 135 -5.22 0.97 -24.93
N ARG A 136 -4.58 -0.19 -24.70
CA ARG A 136 -4.19 -1.10 -25.81
C ARG A 136 -5.38 -1.81 -26.44
N VAL A 137 -6.32 -2.32 -25.65
CA VAL A 137 -7.52 -2.98 -26.19
C VAL A 137 -8.36 -1.98 -26.99
N PHE A 138 -8.55 -0.77 -26.46
CA PHE A 138 -9.28 0.28 -27.17
C PHE A 138 -8.55 0.74 -28.43
N THR A 139 -7.22 0.84 -28.41
CA THR A 139 -6.45 1.23 -29.60
C THR A 139 -6.57 0.17 -30.69
N SER A 140 -6.37 -1.12 -30.40
CA SER A 140 -6.49 -2.17 -31.41
C SER A 140 -7.90 -2.25 -32.01
N MET A 141 -8.94 -2.14 -31.18
CA MET A 141 -10.33 -2.18 -31.62
C MET A 141 -10.71 -0.93 -32.44
N LEU A 142 -10.30 0.27 -32.01
CA LEU A 142 -10.55 1.52 -32.73
C LEU A 142 -9.77 1.58 -34.06
N THR A 143 -8.53 1.07 -34.09
CA THR A 143 -7.72 1.05 -35.33
C THR A 143 -8.32 0.09 -36.35
N LEU A 144 -8.79 -1.09 -35.93
CA LEU A 144 -9.50 -2.04 -36.79
C LEU A 144 -10.83 -1.46 -37.30
N TYR A 145 -11.62 -0.84 -36.42
CA TYR A 145 -12.91 -0.23 -36.80
C TYR A 145 -12.71 0.92 -37.80
N LEU A 146 -11.77 1.82 -37.55
CA LEU A 146 -11.44 2.92 -38.46
C LEU A 146 -10.85 2.43 -39.79
N SER A 147 -10.09 1.33 -39.79
CA SER A 147 -9.56 0.71 -41.02
C SER A 147 -10.68 0.08 -41.86
N TRP A 148 -11.66 -0.56 -41.24
CA TRP A 148 -12.81 -1.15 -41.93
C TRP A 148 -13.74 -0.08 -42.49
N ASP A 149 -14.03 0.99 -41.75
CA ASP A 149 -14.84 2.12 -42.24
C ASP A 149 -14.20 2.81 -43.45
N ASN A 150 -12.88 3.03 -43.45
CA ASN A 150 -12.18 3.59 -44.60
C ASN A 150 -12.22 2.67 -45.83
N THR A 151 -12.12 1.35 -45.61
CA THR A 151 -12.20 0.37 -46.70
C THR A 151 -13.61 0.29 -47.28
N LEU A 152 -14.64 0.32 -46.42
CA LEU A 152 -16.05 0.33 -46.82
C LEU A 152 -16.44 1.64 -47.53
N CYS A 153 -15.89 2.79 -47.10
CA CYS A 153 -16.04 4.06 -47.82
C CYS A 153 -15.45 3.97 -49.23
N SER A 154 -14.23 3.43 -49.37
CA SER A 154 -13.59 3.30 -50.68
C SER A 154 -14.34 2.35 -51.62
N VAL A 155 -14.85 1.23 -51.09
CA VAL A 155 -15.70 0.30 -51.86
C VAL A 155 -17.03 0.95 -52.26
N ARG A 156 -17.66 1.71 -51.38
CA ARG A 156 -18.90 2.43 -51.66
C ARG A 156 -18.69 3.52 -52.73
N GLU A 157 -17.61 4.29 -52.68
CA GLU A 157 -17.27 5.27 -53.72
C GLU A 157 -17.00 4.60 -55.07
N TYR A 158 -16.27 3.48 -55.08
CA TYR A 158 -16.02 2.70 -56.29
C TYR A 158 -17.33 2.17 -56.91
N LEU A 159 -18.24 1.64 -56.08
CA LEU A 159 -19.54 1.16 -56.54
C LEU A 159 -20.45 2.30 -57.02
N LEU A 160 -20.40 3.47 -56.37
CA LEU A 160 -21.14 4.64 -56.83
C LEU A 160 -20.63 5.16 -58.18
N GLN A 161 -19.32 5.26 -58.38
CA GLN A 161 -18.75 5.67 -59.69
C GLN A 161 -19.01 4.67 -60.83
N LYS A 162 -19.16 3.39 -60.49
CA LYS A 162 -19.26 2.32 -61.49
C LYS A 162 -20.70 2.00 -61.90
N TYR A 163 -21.67 2.27 -61.03
CA TYR A 163 -23.06 1.83 -61.23
C TYR A 163 -24.08 2.97 -61.17
N PHE A 164 -23.67 4.21 -60.92
CA PHE A 164 -24.49 5.42 -60.98
C PHE A 164 -23.72 6.55 -61.69
#